data_AF-A0A5C6KC86-F1
#
_entry.id   AF-A0A5C6KC86-F1
#
_cell.length_a   1.000
_cell.length_b   1.000
_cell.length_c   1.000
_cell.angle_alpha   90.00
_cell.angle_beta   90.00
_cell.angle_gamma   90.00
#
_symmetry.space_group_name_H-M   'P 1'
#
loop_
_entity.id
_entity.type
_entity.pdbx_description
1 polymer ?
#
loop_
_entity_poly.entity_id
_entity_poly.type
_entity_poly.pdbx_seq_one_letter_code
_entity_poly.pdbx_strand_id
1 'polypeptide(L)'
;MIEVFDAKRTRSYGCFASFKAATDTLDSLAATGQLGSVPAVSVAAYCSGVLQREYEAVFVGGKWRVPKSPKRRMPETRPARGRRRRKWCKEYATAELMFREGFPDHLNRSYPLSADSLRRCNRKCRIYMQ
;
A
#
# COMPACT_ATOMS: atom_id res chain seq x y z
N MET A 1 1.19 -9.21 -11.56
CA MET A 1 1.14 -9.82 -12.91
C MET A 1 2.25 -10.86 -12.98
N ILE A 2 2.04 -11.95 -13.71
CA ILE A 2 3.06 -12.93 -14.01
C ILE A 2 3.16 -13.11 -15.53
N GLU A 3 4.33 -13.46 -16.01
CA GLU A 3 4.55 -13.98 -17.35
C GLU A 3 5.04 -15.42 -17.23
N VAL A 4 4.47 -16.29 -18.05
CA VAL A 4 4.74 -17.73 -18.03
C VAL A 4 5.49 -18.11 -19.29
N PHE A 5 6.56 -18.87 -19.12
CA PHE A 5 7.44 -19.30 -20.18
C PHE A 5 7.60 -20.82 -20.16
N ASP A 6 8.13 -21.35 -21.26
CA ASP A 6 8.72 -22.69 -21.29
C ASP A 6 9.85 -22.80 -20.26
N ALA A 7 10.17 -24.02 -19.82
CA ALA A 7 11.23 -24.32 -18.86
C ALA A 7 12.58 -23.72 -19.30
N LYS A 8 12.84 -23.68 -20.62
CA LYS A 8 14.05 -23.08 -21.21
C LYS A 8 13.98 -21.56 -21.43
N ARG A 9 12.84 -20.91 -21.15
CA ARG A 9 12.58 -19.48 -21.42
C ARG A 9 12.76 -19.04 -22.87
N THR A 10 12.66 -19.96 -23.81
CA THR A 10 12.73 -19.67 -25.25
C THR A 10 11.41 -19.16 -25.80
N ARG A 11 10.29 -19.51 -25.16
CA ARG A 11 8.93 -19.18 -25.59
C ARG A 11 8.11 -18.67 -24.40
N SER A 12 7.36 -17.60 -24.63
CA SER A 12 6.33 -17.08 -23.71
C SER A 12 4.98 -17.70 -24.05
N TYR A 13 4.25 -18.13 -23.02
CA TYR A 13 2.86 -18.61 -23.09
C TYR A 13 1.85 -17.51 -22.74
N GLY A 14 2.33 -16.33 -22.33
CA GLY A 14 1.51 -15.15 -22.10
C GLY A 14 1.59 -14.58 -20.68
N CYS A 15 0.84 -13.49 -20.49
CA CYS A 15 0.79 -12.71 -19.27
C CYS A 15 -0.54 -12.90 -18.53
N PHE A 16 -0.46 -13.14 -17.22
CA PHE A 16 -1.61 -13.43 -16.37
C PHE A 16 -1.59 -12.57 -15.11
N ALA A 17 -2.76 -12.37 -14.49
CA ALA A 17 -2.84 -11.65 -13.22
C ALA A 17 -2.13 -12.40 -12.09
N SER A 18 -2.28 -13.73 -12.05
CA SER A 18 -1.73 -14.62 -11.02
C SER A 18 -1.51 -16.03 -11.58
N PHE A 19 -0.79 -16.88 -10.85
CA PHE A 19 -0.58 -18.28 -11.25
C PHE A 19 -1.89 -19.06 -11.37
N LYS A 20 -2.86 -18.79 -10.47
CA LYS A 20 -4.19 -19.40 -10.53
C LYS A 20 -4.97 -19.04 -11.79
N ALA A 21 -4.74 -17.84 -12.35
CA ALA A 21 -5.38 -17.45 -13.60
C ALA A 21 -4.74 -18.12 -14.83
N ALA A 22 -3.53 -18.67 -14.69
CA ALA A 22 -2.81 -19.37 -15.75
C ALA A 22 -3.04 -20.89 -15.72
N THR A 23 -3.65 -21.45 -14.67
CA THR A 23 -3.74 -22.92 -14.50
C THR A 23 -4.47 -23.59 -15.65
N ASP A 24 -5.60 -23.04 -16.11
CA ASP A 24 -6.39 -23.69 -17.17
C ASP A 24 -5.64 -23.73 -18.50
N THR A 25 -4.88 -22.66 -18.80
CA THR A 25 -3.98 -22.63 -19.97
C THR A 25 -2.83 -23.61 -19.81
N LEU A 26 -2.25 -23.71 -18.62
CA LEU A 26 -1.15 -24.62 -18.33
C LEU A 26 -1.58 -26.09 -18.37
N ASP A 27 -2.79 -26.40 -17.89
CA ASP A 27 -3.37 -27.75 -17.92
C ASP A 27 -3.65 -28.17 -19.37
N SER A 28 -4.12 -27.25 -20.21
CA SER A 28 -4.30 -27.49 -21.65
C SER A 28 -2.96 -27.74 -22.36
N LEU A 29 -1.91 -27.00 -22.01
CA LEU A 29 -0.56 -27.18 -22.56
C LEU A 29 0.08 -28.50 -22.10
N ALA A 30 -0.19 -28.91 -20.86
CA ALA A 30 0.24 -30.20 -20.33
C ALA A 30 -0.50 -31.36 -21.02
N ALA A 31 -1.82 -31.25 -21.21
CA ALA A 31 -2.64 -32.27 -21.87
C ALA A 31 -2.28 -32.47 -23.35
N THR A 32 -1.86 -31.39 -24.03
CA THR A 32 -1.38 -31.44 -25.42
C THR A 32 0.06 -31.93 -25.56
N GLY A 33 0.76 -32.18 -24.45
CA GLY A 33 2.15 -32.67 -24.45
C GLY A 33 3.19 -31.62 -24.85
N GLN A 34 2.81 -30.34 -24.97
CA GLN A 34 3.73 -29.27 -25.38
C GLN A 34 4.80 -28.95 -24.33
N LEU A 35 4.56 -29.35 -23.07
CA LEU A 35 5.47 -29.14 -21.93
C LEU A 35 6.39 -30.34 -21.67
N GLY A 36 6.41 -31.34 -22.55
CA GLY A 36 7.21 -32.56 -22.41
C GLY A 36 6.62 -33.59 -21.45
N SER A 37 7.41 -34.62 -21.14
CA SER A 37 6.99 -35.77 -20.31
C SER A 37 6.70 -35.39 -18.85
N VAL A 38 7.47 -34.46 -18.31
CA VAL A 38 7.22 -33.84 -16.99
C VAL A 38 6.93 -32.36 -17.24
N PRO A 39 5.65 -31.93 -17.21
CA PRO A 39 5.31 -30.55 -17.51
C PRO A 39 5.96 -29.60 -16.51
N ALA A 40 6.82 -28.71 -17.00
CA ALA A 40 7.53 -27.70 -16.22
C ALA A 40 7.49 -26.36 -16.94
N VAL A 41 7.30 -25.28 -16.18
CA VAL A 41 7.23 -23.91 -16.71
C VAL A 41 8.02 -22.93 -15.85
N SER A 42 8.66 -21.96 -16.50
CA SER A 42 9.34 -20.86 -15.82
C SER A 42 8.38 -19.69 -15.68
N VAL A 43 8.28 -19.11 -14.48
CA VAL A 43 7.35 -18.02 -14.18
C VAL A 43 8.11 -16.81 -13.67
N ALA A 44 7.91 -15.67 -14.33
CA ALA A 44 8.39 -14.37 -13.91
C ALA A 44 7.24 -13.56 -13.31
N ALA A 45 7.36 -13.10 -12.07
CA ALA A 45 6.36 -12.29 -11.41
C ALA A 45 6.80 -10.83 -11.33
N TYR A 46 5.92 -9.95 -11.82
CA TYR A 46 6.13 -8.52 -11.89
C TYR A 46 5.17 -7.77 -10.97
N CYS A 47 5.70 -6.75 -10.30
CA CYS A 47 4.93 -5.76 -9.56
C CYS A 47 5.33 -4.38 -10.06
N SER A 48 4.34 -3.58 -10.47
CA SER A 48 4.56 -2.24 -11.06
C SER A 48 5.63 -2.23 -12.17
N GLY A 49 5.62 -3.22 -13.07
CA GLY A 49 6.60 -3.32 -14.17
C GLY A 49 8.00 -3.82 -13.77
N VAL A 50 8.26 -4.01 -12.48
CA VAL A 50 9.55 -4.50 -11.96
C VAL A 50 9.47 -6.00 -11.69
N LEU A 51 10.43 -6.74 -12.23
CA LEU A 51 10.59 -8.17 -11.96
C LEU A 51 10.93 -8.38 -10.48
N GLN A 52 10.05 -9.07 -9.74
CA GLN A 52 10.23 -9.32 -8.31
C GLN A 52 10.65 -10.75 -8.00
N ARG A 53 10.21 -11.72 -8.80
CA ARG A 53 10.42 -13.13 -8.50
C ARG A 53 10.47 -13.93 -9.79
N GLU A 54 11.38 -14.88 -9.82
CA GLU A 54 11.40 -15.94 -10.81
C GLU A 54 11.31 -17.28 -10.08
N TYR A 55 10.48 -18.17 -10.59
CA TYR A 55 10.35 -19.52 -10.05
C TYR A 55 9.91 -20.48 -11.14
N GLU A 56 10.29 -21.74 -10.97
CA GLU A 56 9.84 -22.82 -11.84
C GLU A 56 8.66 -23.53 -11.18
N ALA A 57 7.60 -23.78 -11.94
CA ALA A 57 6.47 -24.57 -11.49
C ALA A 57 6.44 -25.89 -12.24
N VAL A 58 6.24 -26.99 -11.51
CA VAL A 58 6.28 -28.36 -12.05
C VAL A 58 4.95 -29.04 -11.79
N PHE A 59 4.44 -29.78 -12.76
CA PHE A 59 3.22 -30.57 -12.62
C PHE A 59 3.54 -31.95 -12.06
N VAL A 60 3.11 -32.24 -10.83
CA VAL A 60 3.37 -33.52 -10.15
C VAL A 60 2.11 -33.99 -9.44
N GLY A 61 1.69 -35.24 -9.71
CA GLY A 61 0.53 -35.85 -9.06
C GLY A 61 -0.79 -35.13 -9.37
N GLY A 62 -0.97 -34.68 -10.61
CA GLY A 62 -2.19 -34.00 -11.07
C GLY A 62 -2.36 -32.56 -10.58
N LYS A 63 -1.31 -31.95 -10.02
CA LYS A 63 -1.35 -30.58 -9.51
C LYS A 63 -0.05 -29.83 -9.81
N TRP A 64 -0.18 -28.54 -10.13
CA TRP A 64 0.95 -27.64 -10.21
C TRP A 64 1.58 -27.41 -8.83
N ARG A 65 2.86 -27.72 -8.72
CA ARG A 65 3.70 -27.45 -7.56
C ARG A 65 4.49 -26.18 -7.82
N VAL A 66 4.16 -25.14 -7.07
CA VAL A 66 4.94 -23.91 -7.02
C VAL A 66 5.87 -23.96 -5.80
N PRO A 67 7.19 -23.75 -5.96
CA PRO A 67 8.12 -23.73 -4.85
C PRO A 67 7.68 -22.74 -3.76
N LYS A 68 7.56 -23.25 -2.53
CA LYS A 68 7.27 -22.44 -1.33
C LYS A 68 8.48 -21.63 -0.86
N SER A 69 9.63 -21.74 -1.51
CA SER A 69 10.90 -21.25 -0.98
C SER A 69 11.09 -19.72 -1.09
N PRO A 70 11.87 -19.14 -0.17
CA PRO A 70 11.80 -17.74 0.22
C PRO A 70 12.68 -16.87 -0.68
N LYS A 71 12.12 -15.72 -1.08
CA LYS A 71 12.83 -14.51 -1.52
C LYS A 71 14.30 -14.72 -1.95
N ARG A 72 14.55 -15.14 -3.19
CA ARG A 72 15.59 -14.43 -3.97
C ARG A 72 15.00 -13.07 -4.28
N ARG A 73 14.99 -12.19 -3.27
CA ARG A 73 14.92 -10.76 -3.52
C ARG A 73 16.22 -10.48 -4.25
N MET A 74 16.15 -10.27 -5.56
CA MET A 74 17.19 -9.48 -6.20
C MET A 74 17.37 -8.22 -5.34
N PRO A 75 18.61 -7.74 -5.15
CA PRO A 75 18.84 -6.48 -4.48
C PRO A 75 18.13 -5.39 -5.29
N GLU A 76 16.87 -5.17 -4.95
CA GLU A 76 16.12 -3.99 -5.31
C GLU A 76 16.93 -2.85 -4.69
N THR A 77 17.59 -2.04 -5.52
CA THR A 77 18.04 -0.70 -5.11
C THR A 77 16.78 0.06 -4.76
N ARG A 78 16.27 -0.17 -3.56
CA ARG A 78 15.08 0.48 -3.07
C ARG A 78 15.45 1.95 -2.96
N PRO A 79 14.84 2.88 -3.71
CA PRO A 79 14.73 4.22 -3.16
C PRO A 79 14.04 4.03 -1.82
N ALA A 80 14.66 4.55 -0.75
CA ALA A 80 14.21 4.38 0.61
C ALA A 80 12.70 4.60 0.64
N ARG A 81 11.91 3.53 0.76
CA ARG A 81 10.47 3.63 0.90
C ARG A 81 10.29 4.47 2.14
N GLY A 82 9.94 5.74 1.95
CA GLY A 82 9.78 6.69 3.03
C GLY A 82 8.89 6.04 4.05
N ARG A 83 9.46 5.70 5.22
CA ARG A 83 8.65 5.28 6.36
C ARG A 83 7.58 6.34 6.45
N ARG A 84 6.31 5.98 6.26
CA ARG A 84 5.20 6.85 6.60
C ARG A 84 5.43 7.14 8.08
N ARG A 85 6.04 8.31 8.38
CA ARG A 85 6.28 8.73 9.75
C ARG A 85 4.90 8.66 10.37
N ARG A 86 4.72 7.80 11.38
CA ARG A 86 3.54 7.91 12.23
C ARG A 86 3.53 9.38 12.65
N LYS A 87 2.49 10.14 12.26
CA LYS A 87 2.35 11.50 12.75
C LYS A 87 2.32 11.34 14.26
N TRP A 88 3.35 11.84 14.94
CA TRP A 88 3.35 11.88 16.39
C TRP A 88 2.07 12.61 16.78
N CYS A 89 1.30 12.03 17.71
CA CYS A 89 0.21 12.75 18.32
C CYS A 89 0.83 14.04 18.87
N LYS A 90 0.34 15.20 18.40
CA LYS A 90 0.82 16.49 18.87
C LYS A 90 0.54 16.53 20.37
N GLU A 91 1.60 16.64 21.17
CA GLU A 91 1.46 16.84 22.61
C GLU A 91 1.12 18.30 22.84
N TYR A 92 0.08 18.55 23.63
CA TYR A 92 -0.34 19.90 23.99
C TYR A 92 -0.04 20.11 25.46
N ALA A 93 0.39 21.33 25.80
CA ALA A 93 0.71 21.68 27.18
C ALA A 93 -0.51 21.57 28.12
N THR A 94 -1.72 21.77 27.60
CA THR A 94 -2.99 21.62 28.33
C THR A 94 -4.08 21.04 27.42
N ALA A 95 -5.07 20.36 28.03
CA ALA A 95 -6.20 19.79 27.29
C ALA A 95 -7.04 20.87 26.58
N GLU A 96 -7.15 22.08 27.12
CA GLU A 96 -7.90 23.18 26.51
C GLU A 96 -7.36 23.57 25.12
N LEU A 97 -6.04 23.51 24.92
CA LEU A 97 -5.42 23.81 23.63
C LEU A 97 -5.71 22.74 22.58
N MET A 98 -5.82 21.47 22.99
CA MET A 98 -6.28 20.38 22.11
C MET A 98 -7.68 20.65 21.58
N PHE A 99 -8.58 21.08 22.48
CA PHE A 99 -9.96 21.36 22.11
C PHE A 99 -10.05 22.59 21.21
N ARG A 100 -9.38 23.70 21.53
CA ARG A 100 -9.42 24.93 20.72
C ARG A 100 -8.99 24.71 19.27
N GLU A 101 -7.92 23.96 19.01
CA GLU A 101 -7.47 23.68 17.64
C GLU A 101 -8.48 22.85 16.82
N GLY A 102 -9.34 22.07 17.50
CA GLY A 102 -10.40 21.29 16.87
C GLY A 102 -11.67 22.09 16.54
N PHE A 103 -11.86 23.28 17.11
CA PHE A 103 -13.02 24.12 16.85
C PHE A 103 -12.72 25.18 15.78
N PRO A 104 -13.61 25.39 14.80
CA PRO A 104 -13.46 26.47 13.84
C PRO A 104 -13.43 27.83 14.55
N ASP A 105 -12.62 28.77 14.05
CA ASP A 105 -12.27 30.02 14.73
C ASP A 105 -13.46 30.88 15.19
N HIS A 106 -14.61 30.75 14.53
CA HIS A 106 -15.84 31.46 14.89
C HIS A 106 -16.51 30.94 16.17
N LEU A 107 -16.14 29.75 16.67
CA LEU A 107 -16.58 29.20 17.95
C LEU A 107 -15.58 29.45 19.09
N ASN A 108 -14.31 29.76 18.75
CA ASN A 108 -13.26 30.06 19.73
C ASN A 108 -13.21 31.54 20.13
N ARG A 109 -13.74 32.45 19.31
CA ARG A 109 -13.90 33.85 19.69
C ARG A 109 -15.22 34.02 20.44
N SER A 110 -15.14 34.49 21.68
CA SER A 110 -16.29 35.08 22.35
C SER A 110 -16.91 36.11 21.40
N TYR A 111 -18.19 35.90 21.04
CA TYR A 111 -18.96 36.86 20.27
C TYR A 111 -18.71 38.26 20.83
N PRO A 112 -18.45 39.29 20.01
CA PRO A 112 -18.38 40.64 20.52
C PRO A 112 -19.76 40.95 21.07
N LEU A 113 -19.88 40.92 22.40
CA LEU A 113 -21.10 41.35 23.05
C LEU A 113 -21.33 42.79 22.61
N SER A 114 -22.51 43.08 22.07
CA SER A 114 -22.90 44.43 21.66
C SER A 114 -22.66 45.41 22.81
N ALA A 115 -22.34 46.66 22.45
CA ALA A 115 -21.93 47.72 23.37
C ALA A 115 -22.91 47.98 24.54
N ASP A 116 -24.13 47.48 24.46
CA ASP A 116 -25.15 47.55 25.53
C ASP A 116 -24.83 46.67 26.75
N SER A 117 -24.06 45.60 26.58
CA SER A 117 -23.66 44.71 27.68
C SER A 117 -22.55 45.31 28.57
N LEU A 118 -21.77 46.26 28.05
CA LEU A 118 -20.66 46.91 28.77
C LEU A 118 -21.14 47.97 29.77
N ARG A 119 -22.37 48.50 29.64
CA ARG A 119 -22.92 49.48 30.59
C ARG A 119 -23.26 48.89 31.96
N ARG A 120 -23.33 47.55 32.11
CA ARG A 120 -23.64 46.88 33.39
C ARG A 120 -22.41 46.48 34.20
N CYS A 121 -21.20 46.59 33.66
CA CYS A 121 -20.00 46.20 34.41
C CYS A 121 -19.46 47.40 35.20
N ASN A 122 -19.98 47.57 36.41
CA ASN A 122 -19.65 48.63 37.34
C ASN A 122 -18.29 48.39 38.05
N ARG A 123 -17.23 48.12 37.28
CA ARG A 123 -15.86 48.04 37.80
C ARG A 123 -14.89 48.66 36.80
N LYS A 124 -14.15 49.65 37.28
CA LYS A 124 -13.16 50.47 36.57
C LYS A 124 -12.19 49.62 35.73
N CYS A 125 -12.51 49.38 34.45
CA CYS A 125 -11.56 48.84 33.48
C CYS A 125 -10.74 50.01 32.93
N ARG A 126 -9.52 50.18 33.44
CA ARG A 126 -8.54 51.12 32.89
C ARG A 126 -8.00 50.50 31.61
N ILE A 127 -8.56 50.90 30.47
CA ILE A 127 -8.04 50.50 29.16
C ILE A 127 -6.82 51.38 28.89
N TYR A 128 -5.63 50.79 28.88
CA TYR A 128 -4.47 51.40 28.22
C TYR A 128 -4.59 51.07 26.73
N MET A 129 -5.01 52.05 25.93
CA MET A 129 -4.68 52.09 24.51
C MET A 129 -3.29 52.77 24.39
N GLN A 130 -2.48 52.27 23.46
CA GLN A 130 -1.20 52.87 23.06
C GLN A 130 -1.37 54.33 22.63
#